data_AF-A0A9D6RF41-F1
#
_entry.id   AF-A0A9D6RF41-F1
#
_cell.length_a   1.000
_cell.length_b   1.000
_cell.length_c   1.000
_cell.angle_alpha   90.00
_cell.angle_beta   90.00
_cell.angle_gamma   90.00
#
_symmetry.space_group_name_H-M   'P 1'
#
loop_
_entity.id
_entity.type
_entity.pdbx_description
1 polymer ?
#
loop_
_entity_poly.entity_id
_entity_poly.type
_entity_poly.pdbx_seq_one_letter_code
_entity_poly.pdbx_strand_id
1 'polypeptide(L)'
;MFQHEGENTPPSPRESLSGVSVVKLTNGEKMEQTETTNTQEKGTYALQFDLGTFEGFNFRENSAIERILTTEEVVNWDHDAEGEAEFWPSGDNAGVGLLFRGQSAVSAHELRDLDKVLQELGDDSTLNFVRIHYAVNSQGTFLNQLTGEQVEDLNINVYLGNSFLDLRKEAAYELFELYYQEAFSAWEKSMCDGLIFDQDIFLDSPSWSVEEIEMNDVKVLVVAPQ
;
A
#
# COMPACT_ATOMS: atom_id res chain seq x y z
N MET A 1 -36.26 51.69 2.90
CA MET A 1 -35.51 51.09 1.78
C MET A 1 -34.23 50.57 2.40
N PHE A 2 -34.27 49.34 2.92
CA PHE A 2 -33.14 48.73 3.62
C PHE A 2 -32.39 47.85 2.62
N GLN A 3 -31.08 48.08 2.54
CA GLN A 3 -30.15 47.43 1.64
C GLN A 3 -29.91 45.98 2.09
N HIS A 4 -29.87 45.07 1.12
CA HIS A 4 -29.37 43.71 1.28
C HIS A 4 -27.87 43.77 1.56
N GLU A 5 -27.45 43.37 2.76
CA GLU A 5 -26.08 42.91 2.98
C GLU A 5 -26.02 41.42 2.61
N GLY A 6 -25.10 41.09 1.71
CA GLY A 6 -24.88 39.73 1.24
C GLY A 6 -24.34 38.84 2.35
N GLU A 7 -24.92 37.65 2.46
CA GLU A 7 -24.37 36.55 3.24
C GLU A 7 -22.96 36.22 2.73
N ASN A 8 -21.95 36.63 3.50
CA ASN A 8 -20.62 36.03 3.43
C ASN A 8 -20.67 34.73 4.24
N THR A 9 -21.22 33.67 3.64
CA THR A 9 -21.08 32.31 4.15
C THR A 9 -19.61 31.93 4.03
N PRO A 10 -18.95 31.46 5.11
CA PRO A 10 -17.61 30.89 5.00
C PRO A 10 -17.63 29.75 3.98
N PRO A 11 -16.59 29.60 3.12
CA PRO A 11 -16.52 28.47 2.21
C PRO A 11 -16.54 27.17 3.03
N SER A 12 -17.27 26.17 2.53
CA SER A 12 -17.26 24.84 3.13
C SER A 12 -15.82 24.31 3.15
N PRO A 13 -15.36 23.64 4.22
CA PRO A 13 -14.00 23.10 4.31
C PRO A 13 -13.59 22.26 3.09
N ARG A 14 -14.58 21.66 2.39
CA ARG A 14 -14.43 20.87 1.16
C ARG A 14 -13.89 21.65 -0.04
N GLU A 15 -14.14 22.96 -0.13
CA GLU A 15 -13.77 23.77 -1.32
C GLU A 15 -12.26 24.03 -1.46
N SER A 16 -11.46 23.62 -0.47
CA SER A 16 -10.00 23.83 -0.43
C SER A 16 -9.18 22.64 -0.95
N LEU A 17 -9.81 21.50 -1.22
CA LEU A 17 -9.15 20.22 -1.50
C LEU A 17 -9.36 19.80 -2.96
N SER A 18 -8.83 20.59 -3.90
CA SER A 18 -8.82 20.22 -5.34
C SER A 18 -7.43 19.71 -5.74
N GLY A 19 -7.20 18.40 -5.68
CA GLY A 19 -5.93 17.84 -6.18
C GLY A 19 -5.62 16.37 -5.97
N VAL A 20 -6.49 15.56 -5.37
CA VAL A 20 -6.15 14.17 -5.00
C VAL A 20 -7.11 13.18 -5.66
N SER A 21 -6.56 12.14 -6.27
CA SER A 21 -7.32 11.06 -6.92
C SER A 21 -7.65 9.97 -5.90
N VAL A 22 -8.92 9.88 -5.54
CA VAL A 22 -9.47 8.82 -4.68
C VAL A 22 -9.86 7.62 -5.55
N VAL A 23 -9.23 6.47 -5.35
CA VAL A 23 -9.62 5.22 -6.02
C VAL A 23 -10.42 4.37 -5.04
N LYS A 24 -11.71 4.21 -5.33
CA LYS A 24 -12.65 3.34 -4.62
C LYS A 24 -13.24 2.37 -5.63
N LEU A 25 -12.92 1.07 -5.54
CA LEU A 25 -13.50 0.02 -6.37
C LEU A 25 -14.03 -1.10 -5.46
N THR A 26 -15.28 -1.49 -5.66
CA THR A 26 -15.97 -2.61 -4.98
C THR A 26 -16.46 -3.60 -6.04
N ASN A 27 -16.22 -4.89 -5.82
CA ASN A 27 -16.28 -5.99 -6.80
C ASN A 27 -17.67 -6.47 -7.23
N GLY A 28 -17.69 -7.19 -8.38
CA GLY A 28 -18.84 -7.95 -8.90
C GLY A 28 -18.48 -9.01 -9.97
N GLU A 29 -18.27 -10.26 -9.50
CA GLU A 29 -18.59 -11.60 -10.07
C GLU A 29 -17.88 -12.25 -11.30
N LYS A 30 -17.23 -13.39 -10.98
CA LYS A 30 -17.26 -14.79 -11.55
C LYS A 30 -16.76 -15.15 -12.96
N MET A 31 -15.82 -16.11 -13.01
CA MET A 31 -15.90 -17.46 -13.65
C MET A 31 -14.55 -18.21 -13.46
N GLU A 32 -14.52 -19.38 -12.82
CA GLU A 32 -14.57 -20.76 -13.37
C GLU A 32 -13.17 -21.42 -13.46
N GLN A 33 -12.94 -22.43 -12.61
CA GLN A 33 -11.70 -23.19 -12.47
C GLN A 33 -11.51 -24.19 -13.61
N THR A 34 -10.26 -24.37 -14.06
CA THR A 34 -9.83 -25.63 -14.67
C THR A 34 -8.43 -26.01 -14.17
N GLU A 35 -8.34 -27.22 -13.61
CA GLU A 35 -7.09 -27.89 -13.25
C GLU A 35 -6.27 -28.23 -14.50
N THR A 36 -4.94 -28.18 -14.39
CA THR A 36 -4.09 -29.20 -15.03
C THR A 36 -2.75 -29.31 -14.33
N THR A 37 -2.48 -30.51 -13.82
CA THR A 37 -1.19 -31.00 -13.37
C THR A 37 -0.20 -31.05 -14.53
N ASN A 38 1.03 -30.55 -14.35
CA ASN A 38 2.16 -31.00 -15.16
C ASN A 38 3.52 -30.83 -14.47
N THR A 39 4.31 -31.89 -14.62
CA THR A 39 5.67 -32.14 -14.15
C THR A 39 6.63 -31.00 -14.51
N GLN A 40 7.35 -30.47 -13.52
CA GLN A 40 8.23 -29.32 -13.66
C GLN A 40 9.59 -29.75 -14.24
N GLU A 41 9.75 -29.59 -15.55
CA GLU A 41 11.07 -29.32 -16.14
C GLU A 41 11.62 -28.03 -15.48
N LYS A 42 12.95 -27.87 -15.39
CA LYS A 42 13.61 -26.71 -14.77
C LYS A 42 13.36 -25.45 -15.62
N GLY A 43 12.11 -24.98 -15.58
CA GLY A 43 11.57 -23.91 -16.38
C GLY A 43 12.01 -22.58 -15.78
N THR A 44 12.55 -21.74 -16.64
CA THR A 44 12.79 -20.32 -16.37
C THR A 44 11.47 -19.71 -15.89
N TYR A 45 11.46 -19.12 -14.69
CA TYR A 45 10.26 -18.43 -14.21
C TYR A 45 10.21 -17.06 -14.90
N ALA A 46 9.19 -16.84 -15.72
CA ALA A 46 8.97 -15.55 -16.37
C ALA A 46 8.08 -14.69 -15.46
N LEU A 47 8.66 -13.62 -14.91
CA LEU A 47 7.93 -12.62 -14.11
C LEU A 47 7.03 -11.78 -15.01
N GLN A 48 5.84 -11.43 -14.51
CA GLN A 48 4.92 -10.55 -15.23
C GLN A 48 5.22 -9.07 -14.99
N PHE A 49 5.73 -8.73 -13.81
CA PHE A 49 6.07 -7.36 -13.41
C PHE A 49 7.57 -7.18 -13.19
N ASP A 50 8.03 -5.95 -13.43
CA ASP A 50 9.40 -5.56 -13.14
C ASP A 50 9.53 -5.18 -11.66
N LEU A 51 10.00 -6.13 -10.84
CA LEU A 51 10.24 -5.92 -9.41
C LEU A 51 11.56 -5.18 -9.14
N GLY A 52 12.19 -4.63 -10.17
CA GLY A 52 13.41 -3.83 -10.08
C GLY A 52 14.68 -4.66 -10.07
N THR A 53 15.69 -4.13 -9.41
CA THR A 53 17.03 -4.70 -9.41
C THR A 53 17.58 -4.98 -8.03
N PHE A 54 18.58 -5.86 -7.97
CA PHE A 54 19.11 -6.43 -6.74
C PHE A 54 20.63 -6.37 -6.70
N GLU A 55 21.12 -5.98 -5.53
CA GLU A 55 22.51 -6.19 -5.11
C GLU A 55 22.59 -7.51 -4.35
N GLY A 56 23.78 -8.10 -4.25
CA GLY A 56 23.92 -9.33 -3.49
C GLY A 56 25.32 -9.66 -3.04
N PHE A 57 25.40 -10.67 -2.17
CA PHE A 57 26.63 -11.23 -1.64
C PHE A 57 26.68 -12.73 -1.93
N ASN A 58 27.79 -13.21 -2.50
CA ASN A 58 28.00 -14.62 -2.79
C ASN A 58 28.85 -15.25 -1.68
N PHE A 59 28.30 -16.23 -0.97
CA PHE A 59 28.98 -16.91 0.13
C PHE A 59 30.07 -17.88 -0.32
N ARG A 60 29.98 -18.42 -1.54
CA ARG A 60 31.00 -19.34 -2.09
C ARG A 60 32.30 -18.60 -2.40
N GLU A 61 32.18 -17.40 -2.92
CA GLU A 61 33.31 -16.53 -3.26
C GLU A 61 33.69 -15.61 -2.10
N ASN A 62 32.80 -15.51 -1.09
CA ASN A 62 32.92 -14.62 0.06
C ASN A 62 33.17 -13.17 -0.38
N SER A 63 32.36 -12.71 -1.34
CA SER A 63 32.48 -11.40 -1.96
C SER A 63 31.12 -10.84 -2.37
N ALA A 64 31.05 -9.51 -2.46
CA ALA A 64 29.93 -8.85 -3.10
C ALA A 64 29.86 -9.25 -4.58
N ILE A 65 28.64 -9.36 -5.10
CA ILE A 65 28.41 -9.56 -6.53
C ILE A 65 28.57 -8.18 -7.19
N GLU A 66 29.59 -8.02 -8.02
CA GLU A 66 30.03 -6.69 -8.51
C GLU A 66 29.01 -5.99 -9.42
N ARG A 67 28.01 -6.72 -9.93
CA ARG A 67 26.98 -6.20 -10.82
C ARG A 67 25.62 -6.21 -10.16
N ILE A 68 24.79 -5.25 -10.55
CA ILE A 68 23.36 -5.25 -10.29
C ILE A 68 22.69 -6.35 -11.11
N LEU A 69 21.78 -7.09 -10.48
CA LEU A 69 21.02 -8.18 -11.07
C LEU A 69 19.57 -7.74 -11.30
N THR A 70 18.94 -8.21 -12.36
CA THR A 70 17.49 -8.07 -12.51
C THR A 70 16.77 -9.05 -11.58
N THR A 71 15.50 -8.76 -11.28
CA THR A 71 14.64 -9.71 -10.56
C THR A 71 14.63 -11.10 -11.23
N GLU A 72 14.53 -11.14 -12.56
CA GLU A 72 14.52 -12.40 -13.32
C GLU A 72 15.82 -13.19 -13.14
N GLU A 73 16.97 -12.52 -13.09
CA GLU A 73 18.25 -13.18 -12.84
C GLU A 73 18.33 -13.78 -11.42
N VAL A 74 17.89 -13.03 -10.41
CA VAL A 74 17.82 -13.52 -9.01
C VAL A 74 16.92 -14.74 -8.92
N VAL A 75 15.71 -14.65 -9.48
CA VAL A 75 14.71 -15.72 -9.43
C VAL A 75 15.18 -16.98 -10.17
N ASN A 76 15.88 -16.83 -11.29
CA ASN A 76 16.37 -17.97 -12.06
C ASN A 76 17.68 -18.57 -11.53
N TRP A 77 18.45 -17.82 -10.73
CA TRP A 77 19.60 -18.39 -10.02
C TRP A 77 19.14 -19.44 -9.02
N ASP A 78 18.04 -19.19 -8.29
CA ASP A 78 17.53 -20.07 -7.22
C ASP A 78 18.56 -20.27 -6.10
N HIS A 79 19.22 -19.16 -5.71
CA HIS A 79 20.29 -19.12 -4.71
C HIS A 79 19.91 -19.69 -3.34
N ASP A 80 18.61 -19.63 -3.00
CA ASP A 80 18.09 -20.11 -1.72
C ASP A 80 18.21 -21.63 -1.56
N ALA A 81 18.12 -22.39 -2.66
CA ALA A 81 18.08 -23.86 -2.61
C ALA A 81 19.38 -24.46 -2.02
N GLU A 82 20.51 -23.79 -2.24
CA GLU A 82 21.83 -24.20 -1.75
C GLU A 82 22.45 -23.16 -0.79
N GLY A 83 21.72 -22.08 -0.45
CA GLY A 83 22.19 -21.00 0.42
C GLY A 83 23.45 -20.30 -0.11
N GLU A 84 23.54 -20.12 -1.42
CA GLU A 84 24.79 -19.69 -2.08
C GLU A 84 25.01 -18.17 -2.04
N ALA A 85 23.93 -17.41 -1.95
CA ALA A 85 23.96 -15.96 -1.97
C ALA A 85 22.81 -15.36 -1.16
N GLU A 86 22.92 -14.08 -0.84
CA GLU A 86 21.85 -13.24 -0.34
C GLU A 86 21.67 -12.05 -1.28
N PHE A 87 20.43 -11.61 -1.46
CA PHE A 87 20.09 -10.47 -2.30
C PHE A 87 19.24 -9.46 -1.54
N TRP A 88 19.38 -8.19 -1.87
CA TRP A 88 18.54 -7.11 -1.35
C TRP A 88 18.16 -6.13 -2.46
N PRO A 89 16.99 -5.45 -2.36
CA PRO A 89 16.58 -4.49 -3.37
C PRO A 89 17.58 -3.33 -3.49
N SER A 90 17.89 -2.93 -4.73
CA SER A 90 18.83 -1.83 -5.02
C SER A 90 18.18 -0.44 -4.83
N GLY A 91 16.85 -0.40 -4.66
CA GLY A 91 16.09 0.83 -4.37
C GLY A 91 15.47 1.52 -5.59
N ASP A 92 15.52 0.90 -6.78
CA ASP A 92 14.89 1.40 -8.00
C ASP A 92 13.38 1.10 -8.08
N ASN A 93 12.91 0.06 -7.39
CA ASN A 93 11.49 -0.21 -7.18
C ASN A 93 11.10 0.07 -5.70
N ALA A 94 10.40 1.18 -5.48
CA ALA A 94 9.99 1.61 -4.14
C ALA A 94 8.95 0.69 -3.48
N GLY A 95 8.11 0.01 -4.26
CA GLY A 95 7.13 -0.95 -3.75
C GLY A 95 7.81 -2.17 -3.15
N VAL A 96 8.79 -2.72 -3.86
CA VAL A 96 9.63 -3.83 -3.40
C VAL A 96 10.48 -3.40 -2.21
N GLY A 97 11.08 -2.21 -2.27
CA GLY A 97 11.85 -1.64 -1.15
C GLY A 97 11.00 -1.38 0.10
N LEU A 98 9.71 -1.06 -0.05
CA LEU A 98 8.77 -0.95 1.06
C LEU A 98 8.48 -2.33 1.66
N LEU A 99 8.08 -3.30 0.83
CA LEU A 99 7.64 -4.62 1.28
C LEU A 99 8.73 -5.37 2.06
N PHE A 100 9.98 -5.30 1.58
CA PHE A 100 11.12 -5.99 2.19
C PHE A 100 11.95 -5.09 3.12
N ARG A 101 11.38 -3.94 3.54
CA ARG A 101 12.08 -2.99 4.41
C ARG A 101 12.47 -3.65 5.74
N GLY A 102 13.75 -3.55 6.09
CA GLY A 102 14.28 -4.08 7.35
C GLY A 102 14.57 -5.58 7.34
N GLN A 103 14.34 -6.27 6.23
CA GLN A 103 14.81 -7.64 6.04
C GLN A 103 16.31 -7.67 5.70
N SER A 104 16.99 -8.76 6.05
CA SER A 104 18.42 -8.93 5.76
C SER A 104 18.68 -9.35 4.31
N ALA A 105 17.75 -10.09 3.71
CA ALA A 105 17.80 -10.54 2.33
C ALA A 105 16.40 -10.94 1.84
N VAL A 106 16.24 -11.04 0.53
CA VAL A 106 15.01 -11.48 -0.14
C VAL A 106 15.27 -12.80 -0.88
N SER A 107 14.34 -13.74 -0.75
CA SER A 107 14.38 -15.04 -1.43
C SER A 107 13.76 -14.96 -2.83
N ALA A 108 14.20 -15.83 -3.73
CA ALA A 108 13.59 -16.05 -5.03
C ALA A 108 12.11 -16.47 -4.90
N HIS A 109 11.77 -17.21 -3.84
CA HIS A 109 10.39 -17.61 -3.57
C HIS A 109 9.50 -16.42 -3.23
N GLU A 110 9.96 -15.51 -2.37
CA GLU A 110 9.21 -14.29 -2.03
C GLU A 110 8.98 -13.41 -3.25
N LEU A 111 9.96 -13.30 -4.16
CA LEU A 111 9.80 -12.53 -5.40
C LEU A 111 8.76 -13.15 -6.34
N ARG A 112 8.73 -14.49 -6.46
CA ARG A 112 7.71 -15.21 -7.24
C ARG A 112 6.32 -15.06 -6.61
N ASP A 113 6.23 -15.14 -5.28
CA ASP A 113 4.97 -14.99 -4.56
C ASP A 113 4.44 -13.55 -4.68
N LEU A 114 5.32 -12.54 -4.61
CA LEU A 114 4.97 -11.15 -4.87
C LEU A 114 4.40 -10.95 -6.27
N ASP A 115 5.12 -11.41 -7.29
CA ASP A 115 4.70 -11.29 -8.69
C ASP A 115 3.34 -11.95 -8.91
N LYS A 116 3.12 -13.14 -8.31
CA LYS A 116 1.84 -13.82 -8.35
C LYS A 116 0.70 -13.00 -7.75
N VAL A 117 0.89 -12.41 -6.56
CA VAL A 117 -0.16 -11.59 -5.93
C VAL A 117 -0.44 -10.33 -6.76
N LEU A 118 0.57 -9.68 -7.31
CA LEU A 118 0.40 -8.54 -8.23
C LEU A 118 -0.35 -8.96 -9.51
N GLN A 119 -0.09 -10.15 -10.04
CA GLN A 119 -0.84 -10.70 -11.18
C GLN A 119 -2.31 -10.90 -10.85
N GLU A 120 -2.62 -11.44 -9.66
CA GLU A 120 -4.00 -11.61 -9.21
C GLU A 120 -4.73 -10.26 -9.04
N LEU A 121 -4.01 -9.20 -8.65
CA LEU A 121 -4.54 -7.83 -8.54
C LEU A 121 -4.58 -7.06 -9.87
N GLY A 122 -3.83 -7.53 -10.88
CA GLY A 122 -3.84 -7.01 -12.25
C GLY A 122 -2.86 -5.87 -12.55
N ASP A 123 -2.18 -5.29 -11.55
CA ASP A 123 -1.12 -4.28 -11.75
C ASP A 123 -0.11 -4.22 -10.58
N ASP A 124 1.02 -3.54 -10.82
CA ASP A 124 2.08 -3.21 -9.86
C ASP A 124 1.98 -1.76 -9.33
N SER A 125 0.75 -1.25 -9.18
CA SER A 125 0.53 0.11 -8.70
C SER A 125 1.02 0.30 -7.26
N THR A 126 1.34 1.56 -6.91
CA THR A 126 1.65 1.96 -5.53
C THR A 126 0.59 1.50 -4.54
N LEU A 127 -0.69 1.57 -4.92
CA LEU A 127 -1.81 1.12 -4.08
C LEU A 127 -1.70 -0.37 -3.75
N ASN A 128 -1.42 -1.21 -4.74
CA ASN A 128 -1.31 -2.66 -4.53
C ASN A 128 -0.09 -3.01 -3.68
N PHE A 129 1.06 -2.38 -3.90
CA PHE A 129 2.22 -2.55 -3.01
C PHE A 129 1.92 -2.17 -1.56
N VAL A 130 1.21 -1.06 -1.33
CA VAL A 130 0.83 -0.62 0.02
C VAL A 130 -0.13 -1.61 0.69
N ARG A 131 -1.11 -2.13 -0.05
CA ARG A 131 -2.06 -3.12 0.48
C ARG A 131 -1.36 -4.43 0.85
N ILE A 132 -0.45 -4.91 -0.02
CA ILE A 132 0.37 -6.10 0.25
C ILE A 132 1.28 -5.86 1.46
N HIS A 133 1.95 -4.71 1.51
CA HIS A 133 2.77 -4.31 2.67
C HIS A 133 1.97 -4.34 3.96
N TYR A 134 0.76 -3.78 3.99
CA TYR A 134 -0.09 -3.81 5.18
C TYR A 134 -0.44 -5.24 5.60
N ALA A 135 -0.81 -6.11 4.65
CA ALA A 135 -1.10 -7.52 4.95
C ALA A 135 0.12 -8.27 5.52
N VAL A 136 1.29 -8.04 4.94
CA VAL A 136 2.51 -8.78 5.29
C VAL A 136 3.19 -8.22 6.53
N ASN A 137 3.50 -6.93 6.55
CA ASN A 137 4.30 -6.29 7.59
C ASN A 137 3.48 -5.81 8.79
N SER A 138 2.23 -5.38 8.57
CA SER A 138 1.39 -4.82 9.64
C SER A 138 0.46 -5.88 10.25
N GLN A 139 -0.04 -6.84 9.45
CA GLN A 139 -0.89 -7.95 9.92
C GLN A 139 -0.12 -9.27 10.11
N GLY A 140 1.12 -9.38 9.63
CA GLY A 140 1.96 -10.58 9.80
C GLY A 140 1.58 -11.75 8.90
N THR A 141 0.90 -11.50 7.78
CA THR A 141 0.54 -12.55 6.82
C THR A 141 1.76 -12.96 6.01
N PHE A 142 1.91 -14.26 5.73
CA PHE A 142 2.98 -14.72 4.85
C PHE A 142 2.61 -14.49 3.38
N LEU A 143 3.57 -13.97 2.61
CA LEU A 143 3.35 -13.66 1.19
C LEU A 143 2.95 -14.89 0.36
N ASN A 144 3.50 -16.07 0.68
CA ASN A 144 3.16 -17.34 0.03
C ASN A 144 1.73 -17.85 0.30
N GLN A 145 1.04 -17.27 1.28
CA GLN A 145 -0.35 -17.58 1.63
C GLN A 145 -1.32 -16.49 1.20
N LEU A 146 -0.79 -15.34 0.76
CA LEU A 146 -1.58 -14.18 0.39
C LEU A 146 -2.17 -14.37 -1.01
N THR A 147 -3.44 -14.01 -1.18
CA THR A 147 -4.12 -13.95 -2.49
C THR A 147 -4.55 -12.53 -2.81
N GLY A 148 -4.77 -12.24 -4.09
CA GLY A 148 -5.33 -10.96 -4.53
C GLY A 148 -6.68 -10.67 -3.88
N GLU A 149 -7.57 -11.67 -3.78
CA GLU A 149 -8.87 -11.53 -3.09
C GLU A 149 -8.70 -11.11 -1.63
N GLN A 150 -7.77 -11.73 -0.89
CA GLN A 150 -7.49 -11.34 0.50
C GLN A 150 -6.97 -9.91 0.62
N VAL A 151 -6.16 -9.46 -0.34
CA VAL A 151 -5.63 -8.09 -0.40
C VAL A 151 -6.74 -7.08 -0.72
N GLU A 152 -7.66 -7.43 -1.61
CA GLU A 152 -8.82 -6.59 -1.95
C GLU A 152 -9.83 -6.50 -0.80
N ASP A 153 -10.00 -7.59 -0.03
CA ASP A 153 -10.89 -7.67 1.12
C ASP A 153 -10.35 -6.98 2.38
N LEU A 154 -9.11 -6.46 2.35
CA LEU A 154 -8.55 -5.67 3.45
C LEU A 154 -9.42 -4.43 3.71
N ASN A 155 -9.89 -4.32 4.94
CA ASN A 155 -10.64 -3.15 5.41
C ASN A 155 -9.68 -2.01 5.77
N ILE A 156 -9.02 -1.42 4.76
CA ILE A 156 -8.11 -0.30 4.92
C ILE A 156 -8.47 0.86 3.99
N ASN A 157 -8.21 2.07 4.46
CA ASN A 157 -8.32 3.30 3.69
C ASN A 157 -6.91 3.80 3.39
N VAL A 158 -6.62 4.03 2.11
CA VAL A 158 -5.28 4.44 1.64
C VAL A 158 -5.39 5.81 1.00
N TYR A 159 -4.64 6.77 1.53
CA TYR A 159 -4.61 8.15 1.05
C TYR A 159 -3.22 8.44 0.49
N LEU A 160 -3.15 8.96 -0.74
CA LEU A 160 -1.89 9.29 -1.42
C LEU A 160 -1.75 10.79 -1.62
N GLY A 161 -0.57 11.34 -1.35
CA GLY A 161 -0.30 12.77 -1.51
C GLY A 161 1.17 13.10 -1.32
N ASN A 162 1.46 14.34 -0.94
CA ASN A 162 2.83 14.86 -0.77
C ASN A 162 3.10 15.38 0.65
N SER A 163 2.11 15.35 1.54
CA SER A 163 2.15 15.94 2.86
C SER A 163 1.32 15.12 3.84
N PHE A 164 1.96 14.54 4.88
CA PHE A 164 1.22 13.78 5.90
C PHE A 164 0.21 14.64 6.64
N LEU A 165 0.50 15.94 6.84
CA LEU A 165 -0.44 16.86 7.48
C LEU A 165 -1.76 16.95 6.69
N ASP A 166 -1.67 17.08 5.37
CA ASP A 166 -2.85 17.17 4.51
C ASP A 166 -3.58 15.83 4.43
N LEU A 167 -2.84 14.73 4.32
CA LEU A 167 -3.41 13.38 4.29
C LEU A 167 -4.16 13.04 5.58
N ARG A 168 -3.58 13.34 6.75
CA ARG A 168 -4.24 13.12 8.05
C ARG A 168 -5.50 13.95 8.17
N LYS A 169 -5.47 15.20 7.74
CA LYS A 169 -6.65 16.08 7.76
C LYS A 169 -7.76 15.51 6.88
N GLU A 170 -7.44 15.10 5.65
CA GLU A 170 -8.39 14.51 4.70
C GLU A 170 -8.98 13.21 5.26
N ALA A 171 -8.13 12.28 5.70
CA ALA A 171 -8.54 11.01 6.27
C ALA A 171 -9.44 11.19 7.49
N ALA A 172 -9.09 12.10 8.41
CA ALA A 172 -9.92 12.36 9.59
C ALA A 172 -11.33 12.80 9.22
N TYR A 173 -11.48 13.72 8.25
CA TYR A 173 -12.79 14.18 7.80
C TYR A 173 -13.58 13.09 7.07
N GLU A 174 -12.95 12.38 6.14
CA GLU A 174 -13.63 11.33 5.38
C GLU A 174 -14.09 10.18 6.30
N LEU A 175 -13.24 9.76 7.24
CA LEU A 175 -13.58 8.71 8.18
C LEU A 175 -14.61 9.18 9.21
N PHE A 176 -14.59 10.46 9.62
CA PHE A 176 -15.63 11.01 10.48
C PHE A 176 -16.98 11.05 9.76
N GLU A 177 -17.03 11.47 8.50
CA GLU A 177 -18.22 11.42 7.65
C GLU A 177 -18.69 9.98 7.44
N LEU A 178 -17.78 9.04 7.16
CA LEU A 178 -18.12 7.66 6.83
C LEU A 178 -18.67 6.87 8.03
N TYR A 179 -17.97 6.92 9.17
CA TYR A 179 -18.27 6.06 10.33
C TYR A 179 -19.15 6.73 11.39
N TYR A 180 -19.21 8.07 11.43
CA TYR A 180 -19.96 8.82 12.45
C TYR A 180 -20.89 9.86 11.81
N GLN A 181 -21.63 9.45 10.78
CA GLN A 181 -22.50 10.30 9.96
C GLN A 181 -23.39 11.27 10.75
N GLU A 182 -24.01 10.82 11.85
CA GLU A 182 -24.88 11.67 12.68
C GLU A 182 -24.07 12.76 13.41
N ALA A 183 -22.94 12.39 13.99
CA ALA A 183 -22.06 13.32 14.69
C ALA A 183 -21.40 14.29 13.71
N PHE A 184 -20.97 13.81 12.53
CA PHE A 184 -20.47 14.63 11.44
C PHE A 184 -21.52 15.65 10.98
N SER A 185 -22.75 15.19 10.72
CA SER A 185 -23.86 16.07 10.31
C SER A 185 -24.20 17.12 11.36
N ALA A 186 -24.15 16.77 12.64
CA ALA A 186 -24.38 17.70 13.74
C ALA A 186 -23.24 18.72 13.87
N TRP A 187 -21.99 18.27 13.70
CA TRP A 187 -20.81 19.12 13.69
C TRP A 187 -20.83 20.11 12.53
N GLU A 188 -21.12 19.65 11.31
CA GLU A 188 -21.19 20.49 10.10
C GLU A 188 -22.28 21.57 10.19
N LYS A 189 -23.40 21.26 10.84
CA LYS A 189 -24.53 22.20 11.02
C LYS A 189 -24.39 23.10 12.25
N SER A 190 -23.37 22.87 13.09
CA SER A 190 -23.17 23.63 14.32
C SER A 190 -22.69 25.03 14.00
N MET A 191 -23.46 26.05 14.40
CA MET A 191 -23.05 27.46 14.35
C MET A 191 -22.28 27.88 15.61
N CYS A 192 -21.91 26.93 16.49
CA CYS A 192 -21.17 27.22 17.71
C CYS A 192 -19.66 27.27 17.44
N ASP A 193 -19.06 28.45 17.61
CA ASP A 193 -17.63 28.76 17.48
C ASP A 193 -16.66 27.93 18.37
N GLY A 194 -17.16 26.96 19.15
CA GLY A 194 -16.37 26.16 20.10
C GLY A 194 -16.34 24.66 19.84
N LEU A 195 -17.09 24.13 18.86
CA LEU A 195 -17.06 22.70 18.54
C LEU A 195 -15.92 22.41 17.56
N ILE A 196 -14.73 22.16 18.11
CA ILE A 196 -13.52 21.87 17.34
C ILE A 196 -13.44 20.35 17.11
N PHE A 197 -13.37 19.94 15.84
CA PHE A 197 -12.98 18.59 15.47
C PHE A 197 -11.45 18.55 15.33
N ASP A 198 -10.80 17.89 16.27
CA ASP A 198 -9.36 17.70 16.28
C ASP A 198 -9.01 16.43 15.50
N GLN A 199 -8.37 16.61 14.35
CA GLN A 199 -8.10 15.52 13.39
C GLN A 199 -7.07 14.53 13.94
N ASP A 200 -6.05 15.02 14.64
CA ASP A 200 -4.98 14.19 15.16
C ASP A 200 -5.48 13.35 16.33
N ILE A 201 -6.24 13.94 17.26
CA ILE A 201 -6.86 13.18 18.35
C ILE A 201 -7.83 12.13 17.81
N PHE A 202 -8.57 12.43 16.75
CA PHE A 202 -9.48 11.47 16.13
C PHE A 202 -8.72 10.28 15.55
N LEU A 203 -7.68 10.52 14.75
CA LEU A 203 -6.89 9.47 14.11
C LEU A 203 -5.98 8.70 15.09
N ASP A 204 -5.46 9.35 16.13
CA ASP A 204 -4.64 8.72 17.18
C ASP A 204 -5.49 8.04 18.26
N SER A 205 -6.82 8.03 18.09
CA SER A 205 -7.70 7.31 19.00
C SER A 205 -7.52 5.79 18.85
N PRO A 206 -7.81 5.00 19.90
CA PRO A 206 -7.69 3.54 19.83
C PRO A 206 -8.60 2.85 18.81
N SER A 207 -9.49 3.58 18.15
CA SER A 207 -10.38 3.07 17.11
C SER A 207 -9.67 2.85 15.77
N TRP A 208 -8.46 3.40 15.60
CA TRP A 208 -7.72 3.35 14.35
C TRP A 208 -6.30 2.83 14.56
N SER A 209 -5.81 2.11 13.56
CA SER A 209 -4.39 1.96 13.26
C SER A 209 -4.05 2.91 12.13
N VAL A 210 -2.99 3.69 12.31
CA VAL A 210 -2.52 4.69 11.36
C VAL A 210 -1.06 4.43 11.06
N GLU A 211 -0.74 4.29 9.78
CA GLU A 211 0.62 4.09 9.28
C GLU A 211 0.97 5.17 8.25
N GLU A 212 2.09 5.86 8.47
CA GLU A 212 2.63 6.85 7.55
C GLU A 212 3.80 6.24 6.78
N ILE A 213 3.66 6.18 5.46
CA ILE A 213 4.60 5.53 4.55
C ILE A 213 5.12 6.55 3.55
N GLU A 214 6.44 6.57 3.36
CA GLU A 214 7.10 7.33 2.29
C GLU A 214 7.61 6.38 1.21
N MET A 215 7.17 6.60 -0.03
CA MET A 215 7.53 5.86 -1.24
C MET A 215 8.01 6.85 -2.30
N ASN A 216 9.33 7.02 -2.43
CA ASN A 216 9.94 8.06 -3.26
C ASN A 216 9.35 9.44 -2.92
N ASP A 217 8.80 10.15 -3.92
CA ASP A 217 8.20 11.48 -3.77
C ASP A 217 6.73 11.45 -3.31
N VAL A 218 6.18 10.25 -3.06
CA VAL A 218 4.79 10.06 -2.65
C VAL A 218 4.71 9.69 -1.17
N LYS A 219 3.82 10.37 -0.46
CA LYS A 219 3.43 10.04 0.91
C LYS A 219 2.13 9.27 0.87
N VAL A 220 2.05 8.23 1.67
CA VAL A 220 0.89 7.36 1.78
C VAL A 220 0.49 7.25 3.25
N LEU A 221 -0.78 7.52 3.54
CA LEU A 221 -1.37 7.29 4.85
C LEU A 221 -2.30 6.09 4.75
N VAL A 222 -2.02 5.05 5.52
CA VAL A 222 -2.90 3.88 5.66
C VAL A 222 -3.65 4.00 6.98
N VAL A 223 -4.97 3.93 6.92
CA VAL A 223 -5.83 3.96 8.11
C VAL A 223 -6.75 2.76 8.12
N ALA A 224 -6.70 1.99 9.20
CA ALA A 224 -7.49 0.77 9.39
C ALA A 224 -8.28 0.84 10.69
N PRO A 225 -9.57 0.45 10.72
CA PRO A 225 -10.32 0.33 11.98
C PRO A 225 -9.74 -0.81 12.85
N GLN A 226 -9.81 -0.63 14.17
CA GLN A 226 -9.42 -1.62 15.20
C GLN A 226 -10.63 -2.32 15.83
#